data_AF-A0A0R1TY01-F1
#
_entry.id   AF-A0A0R1TY01-F1
#
_cell.length_a   1.000
_cell.length_b   1.000
_cell.length_c   1.000
_cell.angle_alpha   90.00
_cell.angle_beta   90.00
_cell.angle_gamma   90.00
#
_symmetry.space_group_name_H-M   'P 1'
#
loop_
_entity.id
_entity.type
_entity.pdbx_description
1 polymer ?
#
loop_
_entity_poly.entity_id
_entity_poly.type
_entity_poly.pdbx_seq_one_letter_code
_entity_poly.pdbx_strand_id
1 'polypeptide(L)' 'MSLREENEKIAKKVTTGYKKVEEGAVDSFKKVEQKAVETYDDISDKFIDKFFKHENETVEEAKERLKKSHD' A
#
# COMPACT_ATOMS: atom_id res chain seq x y z
N MET A 1 -14.42 29.18 34.40
CA MET A 1 -14.77 28.47 33.16
C MET A 1 -16.20 27.98 33.32
N SER A 2 -17.06 28.16 32.32
CA SER A 2 -18.46 27.70 32.40
C SER A 2 -18.58 26.24 31.98
N LEU A 3 -19.63 25.56 32.46
CA LEU A 3 -19.99 24.21 32.03
C LEU A 3 -20.08 24.07 30.50
N ARG A 4 -20.53 25.12 29.81
CA ARG A 4 -20.61 25.17 28.34
C ARG A 4 -19.22 25.10 27.70
N GLU A 5 -18.25 25.84 28.24
CA GLU A 5 -16.87 25.84 27.74
C GLU A 5 -16.17 24.50 27.98
N GLU A 6 -16.43 23.86 29.12
CA GLU A 6 -15.90 22.53 29.42
C GLU A 6 -16.48 21.46 28.49
N ASN A 7 -17.79 21.48 28.26
CA ASN A 7 -18.45 20.58 27.32
C ASN A 7 -17.91 20.76 25.88
N GLU A 8 -17.69 21.99 25.44
CA GLU A 8 -17.11 22.27 24.13
C GLU A 8 -15.68 21.71 24.01
N LYS A 9 -14.86 21.83 25.07
CA LYS A 9 -13.52 21.24 25.11
C LYS A 9 -13.57 19.71 25.02
N ILE A 10 -14.49 19.06 25.73
CA ILE A 10 -14.69 17.61 25.67
C ILE A 10 -15.09 17.20 24.25
N ALA A 11 -16.08 17.86 23.66
CA ALA A 11 -16.55 17.58 22.30
C ALA A 11 -15.43 17.70 21.26
N LYS A 12 -14.60 18.75 21.37
CA LYS A 12 -13.42 18.95 20.52
C LYS A 12 -12.42 17.80 20.68
N LYS A 13 -12.04 17.45 21.91
CA LYS A 13 -11.11 16.33 22.18
C LYS A 13 -11.62 15.01 21.62
N VAL A 14 -12.91 14.71 21.82
CA VAL A 14 -13.54 13.49 21.33
C VAL A 14 -13.50 13.46 19.80
N THR A 15 -13.94 14.53 19.14
CA THR A 15 -13.93 14.63 17.67
C THR A 15 -12.53 14.51 17.09
N THR A 16 -11.53 15.19 17.69
CA THR A 16 -10.13 15.07 17.26
C THR A 16 -9.58 13.68 17.51
N GLY A 17 -9.94 13.04 18.62
CA GLY A 17 -9.56 11.66 18.93
C GLY A 17 -10.06 10.68 17.89
N TYR A 18 -11.35 10.77 17.53
CA TYR A 18 -11.94 9.94 16.47
C TYR A 18 -11.25 10.14 15.12
N LYS A 19 -11.04 11.39 14.69
CA LYS A 19 -10.35 11.68 13.43
C LYS A 19 -8.95 11.05 13.37
N LYS A 20 -8.17 11.14 14.46
CA LYS A 20 -6.84 10.52 14.51
C LYS A 20 -6.88 8.99 14.40
N VAL A 21 -7.86 8.35 15.02
CA VAL A 21 -8.04 6.90 14.92
C VAL A 21 -8.42 6.50 13.49
N GLU A 22 -9.34 7.23 12.87
CA GLU A 22 -9.75 7.01 11.48
C GLU A 22 -8.57 7.17 10.50
N GLU A 23 -7.87 8.29 10.58
CA GLU A 23 -6.68 8.57 9.75
C GLU A 23 -5.61 7.47 9.94
N GLY A 24 -5.32 7.11 11.20
CA GLY A 24 -4.37 6.05 11.52
C GLY A 24 -4.75 4.68 10.96
N ALA A 25 -6.05 4.33 10.98
CA ALA A 25 -6.54 3.08 10.41
C ALA A 25 -6.42 3.08 8.88
N VAL A 26 -6.84 4.15 8.22
CA VAL A 26 -6.74 4.29 6.76
C VAL A 26 -5.29 4.25 6.28
N ASP A 27 -4.39 4.97 6.95
CA ASP A 27 -2.98 4.99 6.58
C ASP A 27 -2.30 3.64 6.80
N SER A 28 -2.65 2.94 7.87
CA SER A 28 -2.11 1.60 8.14
C SER A 28 -2.57 0.59 7.08
N PHE A 29 -3.83 0.67 6.66
CA PHE A 29 -4.37 -0.18 5.61
C PHE A 29 -3.66 0.06 4.27
N LYS A 30 -3.54 1.33 3.85
CA LYS A 30 -2.82 1.70 2.62
C LYS A 30 -1.37 1.20 2.61
N LYS A 31 -0.66 1.29 3.74
CA LYS A 31 0.72 0.78 3.87
C LYS A 31 0.80 -0.73 3.67
N VAL A 32 -0.16 -1.48 4.21
CA VAL A 32 -0.23 -2.93 4.03
C VAL A 32 -0.48 -3.28 2.57
N GLU A 33 -1.42 -2.61 1.91
CA GLU A 33 -1.72 -2.82 0.49
C GLU A 33 -0.51 -2.53 -0.40
N GLN A 34 0.13 -1.36 -0.21
CA GLN A 34 1.32 -0.99 -0.97
C GLN A 34 2.44 -2.02 -0.80
N LYS A 35 2.74 -2.40 0.43
CA LYS A 35 3.78 -3.39 0.72
C LYS A 35 3.47 -4.76 0.14
N ALA A 36 2.21 -5.16 0.12
CA ALA A 36 1.79 -6.44 -0.47
C ALA A 36 2.03 -6.45 -1.99
N VAL A 37 1.67 -5.37 -2.69
CA VAL A 37 1.91 -5.23 -4.13
C VAL A 37 3.41 -5.19 -4.44
N GLU A 38 4.19 -4.37 -3.72
CA GLU A 38 5.64 -4.30 -3.88
C GLU A 38 6.31 -5.66 -3.68
N THR A 39 5.92 -6.40 -2.62
CA THR A 39 6.47 -7.73 -2.35
C THR A 39 6.09 -8.74 -3.44
N TYR A 40 4.88 -8.63 -3.98
CA TYR A 40 4.43 -9.47 -5.09
C TYR A 40 5.27 -9.20 -6.34
N ASP A 41 5.46 -7.93 -6.71
CA ASP A 41 6.28 -7.54 -7.86
C ASP A 41 7.72 -8.03 -7.69
N ASP A 42 8.32 -7.86 -6.50
CA ASP A 42 9.67 -8.37 -6.19
C ASP A 42 9.80 -9.90 -6.38
N ILE A 43 8.79 -10.66 -5.96
CA ILE A 43 8.78 -12.12 -6.09
C ILE A 43 8.59 -12.51 -7.55
N SER A 44 7.66 -11.83 -8.26
CA SER A 44 7.41 -12.02 -9.68
C SER A 44 8.69 -11.80 -10.49
N ASP A 45 9.43 -10.75 -10.18
CA ASP A 45 10.66 -10.37 -10.89
C ASP A 45 11.75 -11.41 -10.71
N LYS A 46 11.94 -11.88 -9.47
CA LYS A 46 12.88 -12.98 -9.17
C LYS A 46 12.47 -14.28 -9.85
N PHE A 47 11.18 -14.57 -9.92
CA PHE A 47 10.67 -15.78 -10.57
C PHE A 47 10.92 -15.73 -12.08
N ILE A 48 10.63 -14.59 -12.72
CA ILE A 48 10.89 -14.38 -14.15
C ILE A 48 12.39 -14.45 -14.44
N ASP A 49 13.21 -13.75 -13.66
CA ASP A 49 14.68 -13.78 -13.79
C ASP A 49 15.21 -15.21 -13.71
N LYS A 50 14.68 -16.01 -12.78
CA LYS A 50 15.17 -17.37 -12.51
C LYS A 50 14.74 -18.39 -13.56
N PHE A 51 13.52 -18.29 -14.08
CA PHE A 51 12.90 -19.38 -14.85
C PHE A 51 12.59 -19.03 -16.31
N PHE A 52 12.40 -17.75 -16.63
CA PHE A 52 11.89 -17.35 -17.94
C PHE A 52 12.81 -16.40 -18.70
N LYS A 53 13.68 -15.66 -18.01
CA LYS A 53 14.61 -14.72 -18.64
C LYS A 53 15.66 -15.46 -19.46
N HIS A 54 15.82 -15.05 -20.71
CA HIS A 54 16.91 -15.49 -21.57
C HIS A 54 18.19 -14.67 -21.30
N GLU A 55 19.36 -15.17 -21.71
CA GLU A 55 20.64 -14.51 -21.45
C GLU A 55 20.74 -13.12 -22.09
N ASN A 56 20.03 -12.90 -23.20
CA ASN A 56 20.09 -11.70 -24.02
C ASN A 56 18.93 -10.72 -23.80
N GLU A 57 18.19 -10.86 -22.69
CA GLU A 57 17.10 -9.94 -22.34
C GLU A 57 17.13 -9.59 -20.84
N THR A 58 16.54 -8.44 -20.51
CA THR A 58 16.25 -7.99 -19.15
C THR A 58 14.98 -8.65 -18.60
N VAL A 59 14.72 -8.50 -17.29
CA VAL A 59 13.50 -9.03 -16.66
C VAL A 59 12.26 -8.33 -17.22
N GLU A 60 12.35 -7.02 -17.48
CA GLU A 60 11.29 -6.22 -18.09
C GLU A 60 10.98 -6.68 -19.52
N GLU A 61 12.00 -6.93 -20.34
CA GLU A 61 11.82 -7.48 -21.69
C GLU A 61 11.22 -8.88 -21.66
N ALA A 62 11.66 -9.73 -20.72
CA ALA A 62 11.06 -11.04 -20.49
C ALA A 62 9.57 -10.93 -20.11
N LYS A 63 9.19 -10.00 -19.22
CA LYS A 63 7.78 -9.71 -18.89
C LYS A 63 6.97 -9.32 -20.12
N GLU A 64 7.47 -8.40 -20.93
CA GLU A 64 6.79 -7.97 -22.16
C GLU A 64 6.62 -9.12 -23.15
N ARG A 65 7.66 -9.94 -23.34
CA ARG A 65 7.62 -11.13 -24.20
C ARG A 65 6.59 -12.14 -23.70
N LEU A 66 6.58 -12.44 -22.40
CA LEU A 66 5.60 -13.35 -21.80
C LEU A 66 4.16 -12.84 -21.96
N LYS A 67 3.93 -11.53 -21.79
CA LYS A 67 2.62 -10.91 -22.00
C LYS A 67 2.13 -11.08 -23.45
N LYS A 68 3.01 -10.88 -24.43
CA LYS A 68 2.71 -11.06 -25.87
C LYS A 68 2.51 -12.53 -26.27
N SER A 69 3.03 -13.49 -25.48
CA SER A 69 2.89 -14.92 -25.76
C SER A 69 1.51 -15.49 -25.41
N HIS A 70 0.66 -14.70 -24.75
CA HIS A 70 -0.67 -15.08 -24.26
C HIS A 70 -1.83 -14.50 -25.09
N ASP A 71 -1.54 -13.74 -26.15
CA ASP A 71 -2.48 -13.26 -27.18
C ASP A 71 -2.48 -14.20 -28.41
#